data_AF-A0A4U3MA61-F1
#
_entry.id   AF-A0A4U3MA61-F1
#
_cell.length_a   1.000
_cell.length_b   1.000
_cell.length_c   1.000
_cell.angle_alpha   90.00
_cell.angle_beta   90.00
_cell.angle_gamma   90.00
#
_symmetry.space_group_name_H-M   'P 1'
#
loop_
_entity.id
_entity.type
_entity.pdbx_description
1 polymer ?
#
loop_
_entity_poly.entity_id
_entity_poly.type
_entity_poly.pdbx_seq_one_letter_code
_entity_poly.pdbx_strand_id
1 'polypeptide(L)'
;MVQKMNIMSKYIPNQHKKYAEKSITKNSYKNGILLYIVLLTGVIFTQTFGEKQGGQLIFLNVQTICIFIFLLQNIANYYLSEKFKKYRKYFSMCLYLSAILAIFLMLAYISLLVSQSIKVFTFSSLLLIGIWIIVETIYLIIILYSTKTETMNLRDATAQFLLNGVSILGGICIILSEILNKLELGILGFIFLGVMILFLATFHFPRILKYWKKEPENNKNDSVYGNSIEMMKNKKTKK
;
A
#
# COMPACT_ATOMS: atom_id res chain seq x y z
N MET A 1 -35.48 0.73 -7.40
CA MET A 1 -34.51 1.60 -6.69
C MET A 1 -34.09 0.88 -5.42
N VAL A 2 -32.87 0.50 -5.10
CA VAL A 2 -31.53 0.78 -5.63
C VAL A 2 -30.76 -0.54 -5.47
N GLN A 3 -30.49 -1.28 -6.55
CA GLN A 3 -29.37 -2.22 -6.54
C GLN A 3 -28.12 -1.34 -6.45
N LYS A 4 -27.71 -1.01 -5.22
CA LYS A 4 -26.35 -0.50 -4.96
C LYS A 4 -25.45 -1.70 -5.25
N MET A 5 -25.19 -1.96 -6.53
CA MET A 5 -24.10 -2.83 -6.97
C MET A 5 -22.89 -2.34 -6.20
N ASN A 6 -22.43 -3.16 -5.26
CA ASN A 6 -21.35 -2.79 -4.38
C ASN A 6 -20.08 -2.87 -5.23
N ILE A 7 -19.80 -1.84 -6.03
CA ILE A 7 -18.64 -1.72 -6.91
C ILE A 7 -17.36 -2.06 -6.13
N MET A 8 -17.32 -1.71 -4.84
CA MET A 8 -16.23 -2.05 -3.92
C MET A 8 -15.98 -3.56 -3.79
N SER A 9 -17.03 -4.39 -3.80
CA SER A 9 -16.90 -5.86 -3.76
C SER A 9 -16.35 -6.45 -5.05
N LYS A 10 -16.48 -5.72 -6.16
CA LYS A 10 -16.04 -6.12 -7.50
C LYS A 10 -14.77 -5.39 -7.95
N TYR A 11 -14.27 -4.43 -7.17
CA TYR A 11 -13.07 -3.65 -7.45
C TYR A 11 -11.79 -4.47 -7.39
N ILE A 12 -11.71 -5.44 -6.47
CA ILE A 12 -10.48 -6.22 -6.25
C ILE A 12 -10.42 -7.42 -7.22
N PRO A 13 -9.35 -7.55 -8.02
CA PRO A 13 -9.16 -8.73 -8.86
C PRO A 13 -9.08 -10.01 -8.05
N ASN A 14 -9.52 -11.14 -8.64
CA ASN A 14 -9.62 -12.40 -7.89
C ASN A 14 -8.27 -12.84 -7.28
N GLN A 15 -7.16 -12.66 -8.01
CA GLN A 15 -5.82 -12.98 -7.53
C GLN A 15 -5.37 -12.15 -6.31
N HIS A 16 -5.91 -10.94 -6.17
CA HIS A 16 -5.53 -10.00 -5.10
C HIS A 16 -6.45 -10.04 -3.87
N LYS A 17 -7.62 -10.72 -3.96
CA LYS A 17 -8.55 -10.87 -2.83
C LYS A 17 -7.90 -11.47 -1.59
N LYS A 18 -7.05 -12.49 -1.75
CA LYS A 18 -6.31 -13.11 -0.63
C LYS A 18 -5.47 -12.10 0.17
N TYR A 19 -4.95 -11.08 -0.50
CA TYR A 19 -4.13 -10.04 0.14
C TYR A 19 -4.99 -8.93 0.74
N ALA A 20 -6.08 -8.56 0.09
CA ALA A 20 -7.06 -7.61 0.61
C ALA A 20 -7.72 -8.11 1.91
N GLU A 21 -7.86 -9.43 2.04
CA GLU A 21 -8.53 -10.03 3.19
C GLU A 21 -7.62 -10.35 4.36
N LYS A 22 -6.31 -10.44 4.13
CA LYS A 22 -5.29 -10.83 5.12
C LYS A 22 -5.28 -9.89 6.32
N SER A 23 -5.24 -10.41 7.54
CA SER A 23 -5.14 -9.56 8.74
C SER A 23 -3.78 -8.86 8.85
N ILE A 24 -3.73 -7.67 9.45
CA ILE A 24 -2.49 -6.98 9.82
C ILE A 24 -1.93 -7.62 11.08
N THR A 25 -0.75 -8.21 10.97
CA THR A 25 -0.06 -8.93 12.04
C THR A 25 1.21 -8.20 12.45
N LYS A 26 1.86 -8.66 13.52
CA LYS A 26 3.17 -8.16 13.97
C LYS A 26 4.22 -8.15 12.84
N ASN A 27 4.21 -9.19 12.00
CA ASN A 27 5.09 -9.28 10.83
C ASN A 27 4.83 -8.17 9.79
N SER A 28 3.61 -7.64 9.71
CA SER A 28 3.32 -6.51 8.82
C SER A 28 4.06 -5.24 9.27
N TYR A 29 4.12 -4.99 10.59
CA TYR A 29 4.93 -3.90 11.16
C TYR A 29 6.43 -4.17 11.03
N LYS A 30 6.88 -5.42 11.23
CA LYS A 30 8.28 -5.80 10.99
C LYS A 30 8.74 -5.47 9.56
N ASN A 31 7.89 -5.75 8.57
CA ASN A 31 8.19 -5.39 7.18
C ASN A 31 8.23 -3.88 6.96
N GLY A 32 7.37 -3.12 7.64
CA GLY A 32 7.44 -1.65 7.65
C GLY A 32 8.76 -1.15 8.24
N ILE A 33 9.20 -1.71 9.37
CA ILE A 33 10.50 -1.39 9.99
C ILE A 33 11.64 -1.69 9.01
N LEU A 34 11.65 -2.88 8.40
CA LEU A 34 12.67 -3.28 7.42
C LEU A 34 12.75 -2.30 6.24
N LEU A 35 11.60 -1.89 5.70
CA LEU A 35 11.51 -0.92 4.61
C LEU A 35 12.21 0.40 4.97
N TYR A 36 11.94 0.93 6.16
CA TYR A 36 12.56 2.19 6.61
C TYR A 36 14.03 2.04 7.00
N ILE A 37 14.46 0.87 7.47
CA ILE A 37 15.89 0.57 7.67
C ILE A 37 16.62 0.62 6.33
N VAL A 38 16.08 -0.03 5.27
CA VAL A 38 16.69 0.00 3.93
C VAL A 38 16.80 1.43 3.39
N LEU A 39 15.74 2.23 3.54
CA LEU A 39 15.76 3.65 3.17
C LEU A 39 16.81 4.44 3.95
N LEU A 40 16.91 4.20 5.26
CA LEU A 40 17.88 4.87 6.12
C LEU A 40 19.31 4.51 5.72
N THR A 41 19.58 3.23 5.41
CA THR A 41 20.90 2.80 4.92
C THR A 41 21.28 3.52 3.64
N GLY A 42 20.35 3.65 2.68
CA GLY A 42 20.59 4.42 1.45
C GLY A 42 20.92 5.88 1.74
N VAL A 43 20.16 6.54 2.61
CA VAL A 43 20.38 7.95 2.95
C VAL A 43 21.71 8.17 3.69
N ILE A 44 22.06 7.29 4.64
CA ILE A 44 23.36 7.35 5.35
C ILE A 44 24.51 7.16 4.36
N PHE A 45 24.38 6.24 3.40
CA PHE A 45 25.36 6.06 2.33
C PHE A 45 25.57 7.37 1.55
N THR A 46 24.49 8.03 1.12
CA THR A 46 24.58 9.33 0.42
C THR A 46 25.13 10.45 1.31
N GLN A 47 24.86 10.46 2.62
CA GLN A 47 25.46 11.43 3.54
C GLN A 47 26.97 11.22 3.72
N THR A 48 27.42 9.97 3.72
CA THR A 48 28.81 9.61 3.98
C THR A 48 29.70 9.82 2.76
N PHE A 49 29.17 9.48 1.57
CA PHE A 49 29.95 9.46 0.33
C PHE A 49 29.53 10.53 -0.69
N GLY A 50 28.39 11.19 -0.49
CA GLY A 50 27.88 12.20 -1.41
C GLY A 50 28.25 13.61 -0.98
N GLU A 51 28.90 14.37 -1.86
CA GLU A 51 29.10 15.80 -1.66
C GLU A 51 27.80 16.55 -1.95
N LYS A 52 27.09 16.98 -0.90
CA LYS A 52 25.84 17.75 -0.99
C LYS A 52 25.98 19.07 -0.25
N GLN A 53 25.65 20.18 -0.93
CA GLN A 53 25.73 21.52 -0.37
C GLN A 53 24.43 22.30 -0.57
N GLY A 54 24.26 23.36 0.21
CA GLY A 54 23.12 24.28 0.12
C GLY A 54 21.76 23.56 0.23
N GLY A 55 20.85 23.87 -0.70
CA GLY A 55 19.49 23.32 -0.70
C GLY A 55 19.42 21.79 -0.80
N GLN A 56 20.39 21.13 -1.43
CA GLN A 56 20.42 19.67 -1.51
C GLN A 56 20.68 19.02 -0.15
N LEU A 57 21.56 19.62 0.66
CA LEU A 57 21.87 19.15 2.01
C LEU A 57 20.65 19.30 2.92
N ILE A 58 19.94 20.44 2.82
CA ILE A 58 18.68 20.66 3.55
C ILE A 58 17.65 19.59 3.16
N PHE A 59 17.50 19.32 1.86
CA PHE A 59 16.57 18.30 1.36
C PHE A 59 16.91 16.88 1.87
N LEU A 60 18.19 16.50 1.84
CA LEU A 60 18.69 15.24 2.41
C LEU A 60 18.41 15.13 3.92
N ASN A 61 18.62 16.20 4.68
CA ASN A 61 18.36 16.22 6.12
C ASN A 61 16.87 16.09 6.44
N VAL A 62 16.00 16.83 5.72
CA VAL A 62 14.54 16.71 5.85
C VAL A 62 14.09 15.28 5.55
N GLN A 63 14.60 14.68 4.46
CA GLN A 63 14.31 13.29 4.12
C GLN A 63 14.74 12.32 5.23
N THR A 64 15.93 12.52 5.80
CA THR A 64 16.47 11.70 6.90
C THR A 64 15.55 11.76 8.12
N ILE A 65 15.12 12.97 8.51
CA ILE A 65 14.19 13.19 9.63
C ILE A 65 12.87 12.46 9.38
N CYS A 66 12.30 12.59 8.17
CA CYS A 66 11.07 11.89 7.81
C CYS A 66 11.21 10.36 7.93
N ILE A 67 12.30 9.79 7.41
CA ILE A 67 12.59 8.35 7.53
C ILE A 67 12.65 7.94 9.00
N PHE A 68 13.34 8.70 9.84
CA PHE A 68 13.48 8.40 11.27
C PHE A 68 12.14 8.44 12.01
N ILE A 69 11.31 9.47 11.74
CA ILE A 69 9.96 9.58 12.32
C ILE A 69 9.12 8.35 11.98
N PHE A 70 9.08 7.94 10.70
CA PHE A 70 8.28 6.79 10.30
C PHE A 70 8.86 5.44 10.74
N LEU A 71 10.18 5.34 10.89
CA LEU A 71 10.83 4.18 11.49
C LEU A 71 10.39 4.03 12.95
N LEU A 72 10.52 5.08 13.75
CA LEU A 72 10.07 5.09 15.15
C LEU A 72 8.57 4.81 15.27
N GLN A 73 7.75 5.39 14.39
CA GLN A 73 6.31 5.12 14.34
C GLN A 73 6.03 3.62 14.10
N ASN A 74 6.74 2.98 13.16
CA ASN A 74 6.55 1.56 12.88
C ASN A 74 7.05 0.66 14.01
N ILE A 75 8.14 1.03 14.70
CA ILE A 75 8.62 0.36 15.91
C ILE A 75 7.59 0.47 17.04
N ALA A 76 7.06 1.67 17.29
CA ALA A 76 6.01 1.88 18.28
C ALA A 76 4.77 1.03 17.97
N ASN A 77 4.33 1.01 16.71
CA ASN A 77 3.19 0.20 16.28
C ASN A 77 3.45 -1.31 16.46
N TYR A 78 4.67 -1.78 16.21
CA TYR A 78 5.06 -3.18 16.40
C TYR A 78 4.86 -3.64 17.86
N TYR A 79 5.26 -2.83 18.83
CA TYR A 79 5.11 -3.15 20.27
C TYR A 79 3.70 -2.87 20.81
N LEU A 80 3.09 -1.76 20.41
CA LEU A 80 1.82 -1.30 20.98
C LEU A 80 0.60 -2.02 20.40
N SER A 81 0.67 -2.54 19.16
CA SER A 81 -0.49 -3.14 18.49
C SER A 81 -1.06 -4.38 19.20
N GLU A 82 -0.23 -5.17 19.87
CA GLU A 82 -0.66 -6.34 20.63
C GLU A 82 -1.22 -5.95 22.01
N LYS A 83 -0.60 -4.95 22.65
CA LYS A 83 -0.98 -4.45 23.98
C LYS A 83 -2.30 -3.67 23.94
N PHE A 84 -2.53 -2.91 22.88
CA PHE A 84 -3.62 -1.95 22.76
C PHE A 84 -4.56 -2.31 21.59
N LYS A 85 -5.17 -3.51 21.63
CA LYS A 85 -6.07 -4.02 20.57
C LYS A 85 -7.20 -3.05 20.19
N LYS A 86 -7.73 -2.28 21.15
CA LYS A 86 -8.76 -1.24 20.93
C LYS A 86 -8.33 -0.18 19.90
N TYR A 87 -7.03 0.09 19.77
CA TYR A 87 -6.47 1.12 18.89
C TYR A 87 -5.90 0.53 17.58
N ARG A 88 -6.11 -0.76 17.31
CA ARG A 88 -5.59 -1.46 16.12
C ARG A 88 -5.96 -0.79 14.79
N LYS A 89 -7.11 -0.10 14.73
CA LYS A 89 -7.51 0.68 13.55
C LYS A 89 -6.52 1.80 13.20
N TYR A 90 -6.02 2.50 14.23
CA TYR A 90 -5.07 3.60 14.06
C TYR A 90 -3.70 3.06 13.68
N PHE A 91 -3.21 2.03 14.38
CA PHE A 91 -1.93 1.39 14.02
C PHE A 91 -1.93 0.83 12.60
N SER A 92 -3.05 0.25 12.15
CA SER A 92 -3.21 -0.25 10.78
C SER A 92 -3.18 0.87 9.74
N MET A 93 -3.84 2.00 10.02
CA MET A 93 -3.84 3.16 9.15
C MET A 93 -2.46 3.82 9.07
N CYS A 94 -1.79 3.98 10.22
CA CYS A 94 -0.42 4.49 10.29
C CYS A 94 0.56 3.64 9.46
N LEU A 95 0.46 2.31 9.53
CA LEU A 95 1.28 1.41 8.71
C LEU A 95 1.04 1.64 7.21
N TYR A 96 -0.23 1.70 6.79
CA TYR A 96 -0.57 1.90 5.38
C TYR A 96 -0.12 3.26 4.84
N LEU A 97 -0.39 4.34 5.58
CA LEU A 97 0.05 5.68 5.19
C LEU A 97 1.58 5.75 5.14
N SER A 98 2.28 5.12 6.08
CA SER A 98 3.74 5.06 6.03
C SER A 98 4.25 4.32 4.78
N ALA A 99 3.60 3.21 4.39
CA ALA A 99 3.99 2.48 3.17
C ALA A 99 3.79 3.32 1.90
N ILE A 100 2.71 4.13 1.82
CA ILE A 100 2.50 5.07 0.71
C ILE A 100 3.59 6.15 0.72
N LEU A 101 3.86 6.76 1.87
CA LEU A 101 4.88 7.80 2.00
C LEU A 101 6.29 7.31 1.69
N ALA A 102 6.59 6.03 1.95
CA ALA A 102 7.84 5.42 1.57
C ALA A 102 8.11 5.48 0.06
N ILE A 103 7.07 5.46 -0.79
CA ILE A 103 7.21 5.60 -2.25
C ILE A 103 7.76 6.99 -2.61
N PHE A 104 7.23 8.04 -1.97
CA PHE A 104 7.73 9.40 -2.16
C PHE A 104 9.14 9.56 -1.57
N LEU A 105 9.47 8.89 -0.46
CA LEU A 105 10.82 8.92 0.10
C LEU A 105 11.83 8.17 -0.79
N MET A 106 11.44 7.08 -1.46
CA MET A 106 12.26 6.45 -2.49
C MET A 106 12.48 7.40 -3.66
N LEU A 107 11.44 8.08 -4.13
CA LEU A 107 11.56 9.06 -5.22
C LEU A 107 12.44 10.26 -4.83
N ALA A 108 12.35 10.73 -3.59
CA ALA A 108 13.22 11.76 -3.03
C ALA A 108 14.68 11.28 -3.03
N TYR A 109 14.93 10.03 -2.63
CA TYR A 109 16.26 9.43 -2.66
C TYR A 109 16.85 9.42 -4.08
N ILE A 110 16.09 8.95 -5.07
CA ILE A 110 16.55 8.92 -6.47
C ILE A 110 16.80 10.34 -6.99
N SER A 111 15.97 11.31 -6.58
CA SER A 111 16.14 12.71 -6.98
C SER A 111 17.42 13.33 -6.43
N LEU A 112 17.95 12.85 -5.30
CA LEU A 112 19.26 13.28 -4.77
C LEU A 112 20.43 12.90 -5.67
N LEU A 113 20.26 11.97 -6.61
CA LEU A 113 21.28 11.61 -7.59
C LEU A 113 21.49 12.70 -8.65
N VAL A 114 20.64 13.73 -8.68
CA VAL A 114 20.68 14.83 -9.66
C VAL A 114 21.01 16.17 -8.99
N SER A 115 21.65 17.08 -9.75
CA SER A 115 21.98 18.44 -9.32
C SER A 115 20.74 19.29 -8.95
N GLN A 116 19.60 19.11 -9.61
CA GLN A 116 18.36 19.83 -9.32
C GLN A 116 17.36 19.00 -8.51
N SER A 117 17.85 18.33 -7.45
CA SER A 117 17.10 17.32 -6.69
C SER A 117 15.70 17.73 -6.24
N ILE A 118 15.51 18.93 -5.68
CA ILE A 118 14.20 19.41 -5.20
C ILE A 118 13.22 19.58 -6.35
N LYS A 119 13.68 20.17 -7.46
CA LYS A 119 12.83 20.42 -8.64
C LYS A 119 12.44 19.10 -9.29
N VAL A 120 13.40 18.20 -9.44
CA VAL A 120 13.19 16.85 -9.98
C VAL A 120 12.22 16.06 -9.09
N PHE A 121 12.39 16.09 -7.77
CA PHE A 121 11.49 15.42 -6.84
C PHE A 121 10.06 15.95 -6.95
N THR A 122 9.89 17.28 -6.97
CA THR A 122 8.57 17.92 -7.07
C THR A 122 7.87 17.54 -8.37
N PHE A 123 8.55 17.69 -9.50
CA PHE A 123 8.00 17.35 -10.80
C PHE A 123 7.68 15.85 -10.92
N SER A 124 8.59 14.99 -10.47
CA SER A 124 8.42 13.54 -10.51
C SER A 124 7.25 13.09 -9.62
N SER A 125 7.06 13.73 -8.46
CA SER A 125 5.93 13.45 -7.57
C SER A 125 4.59 13.83 -8.21
N LEU A 126 4.54 14.99 -8.87
CA LEU A 126 3.35 15.41 -9.63
C LEU A 126 3.04 14.45 -10.78
N LEU A 127 4.06 14.03 -11.52
CA LEU A 127 3.91 13.07 -12.62
C LEU A 127 3.42 11.71 -12.10
N LEU A 128 3.99 11.22 -11.00
CA LEU A 128 3.59 9.97 -10.35
C LEU A 128 2.12 10.00 -9.93
N ILE A 129 1.68 11.07 -9.29
CA ILE A 129 0.26 11.23 -8.90
C ILE A 129 -0.63 11.33 -10.14
N GLY A 130 -0.24 12.12 -11.14
CA GLY A 130 -1.00 12.30 -12.38
C GLY A 130 -1.21 10.98 -13.14
N ILE A 131 -0.15 10.20 -13.34
CA ILE A 131 -0.23 8.89 -14.00
C ILE A 131 -1.06 7.91 -13.15
N TRP A 132 -0.88 7.89 -11.82
CA TRP A 132 -1.68 7.03 -10.94
C TRP A 132 -3.17 7.33 -11.04
N ILE A 133 -3.57 8.60 -11.06
CA ILE A 133 -4.98 9.00 -11.27
C ILE A 133 -5.50 8.51 -12.61
N ILE A 134 -4.72 8.63 -13.69
CA ILE A 134 -5.10 8.14 -15.02
C ILE A 134 -5.31 6.62 -14.99
N VAL A 135 -4.37 5.86 -14.42
CA VAL A 135 -4.44 4.40 -14.31
C VAL A 135 -5.67 3.97 -13.51
N GLU A 136 -5.93 4.58 -12.35
CA GLU A 136 -7.11 4.28 -11.54
C GLU A 136 -8.41 4.62 -12.26
N THR A 137 -8.44 5.73 -13.00
CA THR A 137 -9.63 6.13 -13.78
C THR A 137 -9.93 5.11 -14.87
N ILE A 138 -8.92 4.69 -15.63
CA ILE A 138 -9.04 3.64 -16.66
C ILE A 138 -9.56 2.34 -16.03
N TYR A 139 -8.97 1.94 -14.90
CA TYR A 139 -9.37 0.72 -14.20
C TYR A 139 -10.82 0.77 -13.69
N LEU A 140 -11.24 1.91 -13.12
CA LEU A 140 -12.62 2.12 -12.67
C LEU A 140 -13.62 2.06 -13.82
N ILE A 141 -13.31 2.67 -14.98
CA ILE A 141 -14.15 2.59 -16.19
C ILE A 141 -14.34 1.12 -16.61
N ILE A 142 -13.26 0.34 -16.60
CA ILE A 142 -13.30 -1.09 -16.97
C ILE A 142 -14.10 -1.90 -15.96
N ILE A 143 -14.02 -1.60 -14.67
CA ILE A 143 -14.87 -2.25 -13.65
C ILE A 143 -16.34 -1.92 -13.92
N LEU A 144 -16.68 -0.65 -14.18
CA LEU A 144 -18.05 -0.25 -14.46
C LEU A 144 -18.60 -1.00 -15.69
N TYR A 145 -17.80 -1.12 -16.75
CA TYR A 145 -18.15 -1.88 -17.93
C TYR A 145 -18.30 -3.38 -17.63
N SER A 146 -17.29 -4.01 -17.02
CA SER A 146 -17.28 -5.43 -16.67
C SER A 146 -18.43 -5.82 -15.75
N THR A 147 -18.91 -4.89 -14.93
CA THR A 147 -20.05 -5.14 -14.05
C THR A 147 -21.39 -5.08 -14.79
N LYS A 148 -21.49 -4.28 -15.86
CA LYS A 148 -22.67 -4.24 -16.74
C LYS A 148 -22.75 -5.46 -17.65
N THR A 149 -21.61 -5.97 -18.09
CA THR A 149 -21.51 -7.13 -19.00
C THR A 149 -21.34 -8.48 -18.28
N GLU A 150 -21.30 -8.48 -16.95
CA GLU A 150 -21.03 -9.64 -16.07
C GLU A 150 -19.70 -10.39 -16.33
N THR A 151 -18.82 -9.82 -17.14
CA THR A 151 -17.52 -10.41 -17.53
C THR A 151 -16.40 -10.00 -16.57
N MET A 152 -16.35 -10.61 -15.38
CA MET A 152 -15.29 -10.32 -14.38
C MET A 152 -13.87 -10.67 -14.85
N ASN A 153 -13.72 -11.51 -15.89
CA ASN A 153 -12.44 -11.86 -16.49
C ASN A 153 -11.73 -10.65 -17.12
N LEU A 154 -12.49 -9.69 -17.67
CA LEU A 154 -11.94 -8.49 -18.29
C LEU A 154 -11.23 -7.62 -17.25
N ARG A 155 -11.85 -7.42 -16.08
CA ARG A 155 -11.23 -6.73 -14.94
C ARG A 155 -9.91 -7.38 -14.52
N ASP A 156 -9.91 -8.70 -14.36
CA ASP A 156 -8.73 -9.45 -13.89
C ASP A 156 -7.57 -9.35 -14.90
N ALA A 157 -7.87 -9.51 -16.18
CA ALA A 157 -6.90 -9.36 -17.26
C ALA A 157 -6.33 -7.94 -17.32
N THR A 158 -7.18 -6.92 -17.22
CA THR A 158 -6.74 -5.52 -17.21
C THR A 158 -5.86 -5.20 -16.00
N ALA A 159 -6.22 -5.65 -14.80
CA ALA A 159 -5.41 -5.40 -13.61
C ALA A 159 -4.01 -6.01 -13.75
N GLN A 160 -3.92 -7.23 -14.28
CA GLN A 160 -2.62 -7.86 -14.57
C GLN A 160 -1.85 -7.13 -15.66
N PHE A 161 -2.53 -6.73 -16.74
CA PHE A 161 -1.89 -5.98 -17.83
C PHE A 161 -1.32 -4.65 -17.34
N LEU A 162 -2.08 -3.90 -16.54
CA LEU A 162 -1.60 -2.66 -15.93
C LEU A 162 -0.41 -2.94 -15.01
N LEU A 163 -0.56 -3.83 -14.02
CA LEU A 163 0.48 -4.13 -13.04
C LEU A 163 1.77 -4.64 -13.69
N ASN A 164 1.69 -5.63 -14.58
CA ASN A 164 2.86 -6.23 -15.18
C ASN A 164 3.40 -5.35 -16.32
N GLY A 165 2.54 -4.88 -17.21
CA GLY A 165 2.93 -4.11 -18.39
C GLY A 165 3.62 -2.81 -18.02
N VAL A 166 3.01 -2.00 -17.12
CA VAL A 166 3.61 -0.74 -16.69
C VAL A 166 4.89 -0.98 -15.86
N SER A 167 4.94 -2.05 -15.05
CA SER A 167 6.17 -2.39 -14.30
C SER A 167 7.31 -2.85 -15.20
N ILE A 168 7.02 -3.64 -16.25
CA ILE A 168 8.01 -4.05 -17.26
C ILE A 168 8.52 -2.84 -18.03
N LEU A 169 7.63 -1.94 -18.45
CA LEU A 169 8.02 -0.66 -19.06
C LEU A 169 8.93 0.15 -18.13
N GLY A 170 8.60 0.20 -16.83
CA GLY A 170 9.45 0.82 -15.81
C GLY A 170 10.85 0.20 -15.75
N GLY A 171 10.95 -1.13 -15.72
CA GLY A 171 12.23 -1.83 -15.75
C GLY A 171 13.04 -1.57 -17.03
N ILE A 172 12.38 -1.56 -18.19
CA ILE A 172 13.02 -1.22 -19.48
C ILE A 172 13.56 0.21 -19.43
N CYS A 173 12.80 1.19 -18.92
CA CYS A 173 13.27 2.57 -18.79
C CYS A 173 14.51 2.67 -17.88
N ILE A 174 14.57 1.91 -16.78
CA ILE A 174 15.75 1.86 -15.90
C ILE A 174 16.96 1.27 -16.63
N ILE A 175 16.79 0.17 -17.37
CA ILE A 175 17.88 -0.45 -18.14
C ILE A 175 18.38 0.51 -19.24
N LEU A 176 17.46 1.13 -19.97
CA LEU A 176 17.79 2.11 -21.01
C LEU A 176 18.47 3.37 -20.44
N SER A 177 18.16 3.74 -19.20
CA SER A 177 18.85 4.83 -18.50
C SER A 177 20.35 4.59 -18.43
N GLU A 178 20.76 3.36 -18.14
CA GLU A 178 22.17 2.98 -18.05
C GLU A 178 22.80 2.90 -19.44
N ILE A 179 22.16 2.19 -20.37
CA ILE A 179 22.67 2.00 -21.75
C ILE A 179 22.86 3.33 -22.48
N LEU A 180 21.92 4.27 -22.29
CA LEU A 180 21.91 5.56 -22.97
C LEU A 180 22.55 6.68 -22.13
N ASN A 181 22.98 6.38 -20.90
CA ASN A 181 23.47 7.34 -19.92
C ASN A 181 22.53 8.56 -19.74
N LYS A 182 21.22 8.29 -19.64
CA LYS A 182 20.15 9.29 -19.50
C LYS A 182 19.35 9.03 -18.24
N LEU A 183 19.77 9.65 -17.15
CA LEU A 183 19.21 9.45 -15.82
C LEU A 183 17.72 9.83 -15.73
N GLU A 184 17.22 10.69 -16.61
CA GLU A 184 15.78 11.00 -16.73
C GLU A 184 14.93 9.76 -17.05
N LEU A 185 15.47 8.82 -17.84
CA LEU A 185 14.79 7.55 -18.13
C LEU A 185 14.73 6.67 -16.88
N GLY A 186 15.78 6.69 -16.06
CA GLY A 186 15.80 5.99 -14.78
C GLY A 186 14.74 6.51 -13.84
N ILE A 187 14.64 7.84 -13.71
CA ILE A 187 13.60 8.51 -12.91
C ILE A 187 12.20 8.15 -13.43
N LEU A 188 11.98 8.20 -14.74
CA LEU A 188 10.70 7.80 -15.34
C LEU A 188 10.35 6.35 -15.04
N GLY A 189 11.34 5.45 -15.10
CA GLY A 189 11.16 4.05 -14.77
C GLY A 189 10.75 3.82 -13.31
N PHE A 190 11.38 4.54 -12.37
CA PHE A 190 10.97 4.54 -10.96
C PHE A 190 9.57 5.10 -10.74
N ILE A 191 9.16 6.12 -11.53
CA ILE A 191 7.79 6.64 -11.50
C ILE A 191 6.81 5.54 -11.91
N PHE A 192 7.04 4.83 -13.01
CA PHE A 192 6.16 3.73 -13.44
C PHE A 192 6.04 2.62 -12.39
N LEU A 193 7.14 2.23 -11.75
CA LEU A 193 7.10 1.28 -10.64
C LEU A 193 6.32 1.83 -9.44
N GLY A 194 6.55 3.09 -9.06
CA GLY A 194 5.83 3.76 -7.98
C GLY A 194 4.32 3.85 -8.22
N VAL A 195 3.91 4.16 -9.46
CA VAL A 195 2.50 4.16 -9.88
C VAL A 195 1.88 2.77 -9.69
N MET A 196 2.56 1.69 -10.10
CA MET A 196 2.02 0.34 -9.93
C MET A 196 1.98 -0.11 -8.48
N ILE A 197 2.92 0.33 -7.64
CA ILE A 197 2.85 0.09 -6.19
C ILE A 197 1.67 0.83 -5.58
N LEU A 198 1.41 2.09 -5.97
CA LEU A 198 0.23 2.84 -5.53
C LEU A 198 -1.08 2.20 -6.00
N PHE A 199 -1.12 1.73 -7.25
CA PHE A 199 -2.26 0.99 -7.80
C PHE A 199 -2.49 -0.32 -7.03
N LEU A 200 -1.43 -1.04 -6.66
CA LEU A 200 -1.57 -2.22 -5.81
C LEU A 200 -2.04 -1.86 -4.39
N ALA A 201 -1.61 -0.70 -3.87
CA ALA A 201 -2.01 -0.22 -2.55
C ALA A 201 -3.53 -0.02 -2.43
N THR A 202 -4.21 0.41 -3.50
CA THR A 202 -5.68 0.54 -3.50
C THR A 202 -6.39 -0.79 -3.32
N PHE A 203 -5.83 -1.90 -3.83
CA PHE A 203 -6.35 -3.25 -3.58
C PHE A 203 -6.18 -3.69 -2.13
N HIS A 204 -5.19 -3.13 -1.42
CA HIS A 204 -4.98 -3.38 0.00
C HIS A 204 -5.84 -2.48 0.90
N PHE A 205 -6.46 -1.42 0.39
CA PHE A 205 -7.28 -0.51 1.20
C PHE A 205 -8.40 -1.21 2.00
N PRO A 206 -9.12 -2.20 1.45
CA PRO A 206 -10.14 -2.96 2.19
C PRO A 206 -9.60 -3.66 3.44
N ARG A 207 -8.32 -4.04 3.44
CA ARG A 207 -7.63 -4.65 4.58
C ARG A 207 -7.66 -3.76 5.81
N ILE A 208 -7.56 -2.45 5.63
CA ILE A 208 -7.56 -1.46 6.70
C ILE A 208 -8.98 -1.12 7.11
N LEU A 209 -9.88 -1.01 6.12
CA LEU A 209 -11.31 -0.78 6.35
C LEU A 209 -11.94 -1.85 7.25
N LYS A 210 -11.45 -3.10 7.22
CA LYS A 210 -11.90 -4.17 8.14
C LYS A 210 -11.75 -3.78 9.62
N TYR A 211 -10.74 -3.00 9.98
CA TYR A 211 -10.53 -2.53 11.36
C TYR A 211 -11.37 -1.30 11.71
N TRP A 212 -12.00 -0.68 10.72
CA TRP A 212 -12.86 0.50 10.88
C TRP A 212 -14.34 0.15 10.96
N LYS A 213 -14.76 -0.89 10.23
CA LYS A 213 -16.10 -1.43 10.38
C LYS A 213 -16.24 -1.92 11.81
N LYS A 214 -17.33 -1.51 12.49
CA LYS A 214 -17.78 -2.23 13.69
C LYS A 214 -17.79 -3.71 13.31
N GLU A 215 -17.27 -4.58 14.18
CA GLU A 215 -17.57 -6.00 14.05
C GLU A 215 -19.08 -6.07 13.80
N PRO A 216 -19.57 -6.79 12.76
CA PRO A 216 -20.96 -7.16 12.79
C PRO A 216 -21.18 -7.74 14.18
N GLU A 217 -22.26 -7.34 14.86
CA GLU A 217 -22.69 -8.05 16.04
C GLU A 217 -22.82 -9.51 15.61
N ASN A 218 -21.75 -10.28 15.76
CA ASN A 218 -21.75 -11.71 15.57
C ASN A 218 -22.77 -12.14 16.59
N ASN A 219 -23.96 -12.49 16.09
CA ASN A 219 -24.99 -13.27 16.72
C ASN A 219 -24.66 -13.56 18.20
N LYS A 220 -24.81 -12.55 19.06
CA LYS A 220 -25.00 -12.75 20.50
C LYS A 220 -26.42 -13.28 20.78
N ASN A 221 -26.99 -13.93 19.77
CA ASN A 221 -27.94 -15.01 19.90
C ASN A 221 -27.17 -16.32 19.65
N ASP A 222 -26.05 -16.58 20.33
CA ASP A 222 -26.12 -17.62 21.35
C ASP A 222 -27.30 -17.32 22.28
N SER A 223 -28.49 -17.64 21.76
CA SER A 223 -29.71 -17.53 22.52
C SER A 223 -29.46 -18.33 23.79
N VAL A 224 -29.67 -17.70 24.94
CA VAL A 224 -29.73 -18.37 26.24
C VAL A 224 -30.66 -19.61 26.17
N TYR A 225 -31.56 -19.64 25.19
CA TYR A 225 -32.41 -20.75 24.79
C TYR A 225 -31.72 -21.92 24.04
N GLY A 226 -30.76 -21.68 23.14
CA GLY A 226 -30.06 -22.75 22.41
C GLY A 226 -29.20 -23.62 23.35
N ASN A 227 -28.48 -22.95 24.25
CA ASN A 227 -27.61 -23.60 25.24
C ASN A 227 -28.42 -24.40 26.29
N SER A 228 -29.63 -23.94 26.63
CA SER A 228 -30.51 -24.66 27.55
C SER A 228 -31.22 -25.86 26.90
N ILE A 229 -31.50 -25.81 25.59
CA ILE A 229 -32.02 -26.97 24.83
C ILE A 229 -30.97 -28.07 24.68
N GLU A 230 -29.70 -27.72 24.43
CA GLU A 230 -28.59 -28.70 24.41
C GLU A 230 -28.34 -29.31 25.79
N MET A 231 -28.37 -28.51 26.87
CA MET A 231 -28.25 -29.02 28.24
C MET A 231 -29.42 -29.94 28.63
N MET A 232 -30.64 -29.71 28.14
CA MET A 232 -31.78 -30.60 28.37
C MET A 232 -31.70 -31.89 27.55
N LYS A 233 -31.16 -31.87 26.33
CA LYS A 233 -30.91 -33.08 25.52
C LYS A 233 -29.88 -33.99 26.18
N ASN A 234 -28.78 -33.45 26.71
CA ASN A 234 -27.74 -34.24 27.37
C ASN A 234 -28.17 -34.86 28.72
N LYS A 235 -29.24 -34.35 29.35
CA LYS A 235 -29.83 -34.99 30.56
C LYS A 235 -30.77 -36.15 30.24
N LYS A 236 -31.35 -36.22 29.03
CA LYS A 236 -32.27 -37.31 28.66
C LYS A 236 -31.57 -38.60 28.21
N THR A 237 -30.28 -38.56 27.90
CA THR A 237 -29.49 -39.73 27.46
C THR A 237 -28.74 -40.44 28.58
N LYS A 238 -28.89 -40.00 29.83
CA LYS A 238 -28.45 -40.75 31.02
C LYS A 238 -29.63 -41.41 31.71
N LYS A 239 -30.08 -42.53 31.16
CA LYS A 239 -30.80 -43.60 31.87
C LYS A 239 -30.50 -44.92 31.19
#